data_AF-A0A838YJK5-F1
#
_entry.id   AF-A0A838YJK5-F1
#
_cell.length_a   1.000
_cell.length_b   1.000
_cell.length_c   1.000
_cell.angle_alpha   90.00
_cell.angle_beta   90.00
_cell.angle_gamma   90.00
#
_symmetry.space_group_name_H-M   'P 1'
#
loop_
_entity.id
_entity.type
_entity.pdbx_description
1 polymer ?
#
loop_
_entity_poly.entity_id
_entity_poly.type
_entity_poly.pdbx_seq_one_letter_code
_entity_poly.pdbx_strand_id
1 'polypeptide(L)' 'MSICGLNNAKHKGILDDMIEKGILELKKEPWGNKVILKYKISEKGVRIMKEVLDPYEEIFPRGDKNEK' A
#
# COMPACT_ATOMS: atom_id res chain seq x y z
N MET A 1 -15.82 -1.93 -6.68
CA MET A 1 -14.81 -0.85 -6.65
C MET A 1 -13.46 -1.53 -6.52
N SER A 2 -12.75 -1.66 -7.64
CA SER A 2 -11.39 -2.21 -7.69
C SER A 2 -10.40 -1.06 -7.68
N ILE A 3 -9.32 -1.19 -6.91
CA ILE A 3 -8.15 -0.32 -7.00
C ILE A 3 -7.03 -1.24 -7.48
N CYS A 4 -6.31 -0.84 -8.53
CA CYS A 4 -5.28 -1.67 -9.18
C CYS A 4 -5.77 -3.06 -9.65
N GLY A 5 -7.04 -3.20 -10.05
CA GLY A 5 -7.61 -4.49 -10.46
C GLY A 5 -7.88 -5.46 -9.29
N LEU A 6 -7.62 -5.04 -8.05
CA LEU A 6 -7.77 -5.87 -6.85
C LEU A 6 -9.15 -5.70 -6.22
N ASN A 7 -9.67 -6.79 -5.65
CA ASN A 7 -10.94 -6.77 -4.92
C ASN A 7 -10.69 -6.43 -3.45
N ASN A 8 -11.20 -5.28 -3.00
CA ASN A 8 -10.99 -4.78 -1.65
C ASN A 8 -11.42 -5.75 -0.53
N ALA A 9 -12.49 -6.53 -0.72
CA ALA A 9 -12.94 -7.49 0.29
C ALA A 9 -12.04 -8.73 0.34
N LYS A 10 -11.59 -9.23 -0.82
CA LYS A 10 -10.70 -10.38 -0.90
C LYS A 10 -9.28 -10.07 -0.47
N HIS A 11 -8.84 -8.81 -0.59
CA HIS A 11 -7.42 -8.44 -0.43
C HIS A 11 -7.18 -7.52 0.76
N LYS A 12 -8.20 -7.31 1.59
CA LYS A 12 -8.08 -6.57 2.84
C LYS A 12 -6.94 -7.12 3.71
N GLY A 13 -6.76 -8.44 3.74
CA GLY A 13 -5.70 -9.10 4.50
C GLY A 13 -4.28 -8.64 4.13
N ILE A 14 -4.04 -8.19 2.90
CA ILE A 14 -2.74 -7.61 2.50
C ILE A 14 -2.50 -6.30 3.24
N LEU A 15 -3.53 -5.45 3.35
CA LEU A 15 -3.44 -4.19 4.06
C LEU A 15 -3.28 -4.40 5.57
N ASP A 16 -4.03 -5.34 6.14
CA ASP A 16 -3.91 -5.71 7.56
C ASP A 16 -2.48 -6.22 7.87
N ASP A 17 -1.94 -7.12 7.05
CA ASP A 17 -0.56 -7.63 7.20
C ASP A 17 0.51 -6.53 7.05
N MET A 18 0.31 -5.59 6.12
CA MET A 18 1.20 -4.42 5.98
C MET A 18 1.13 -3.48 7.19
N ILE A 19 -0.02 -3.38 7.86
CA ILE A 19 -0.14 -2.64 9.12
C ILE A 19 0.57 -3.38 10.25
N GLU A 20 0.36 -4.69 10.38
CA GLU A 20 1.01 -5.52 11.41
C GLU A 20 2.54 -5.49 11.28
N LYS A 21 3.05 -5.50 10.04
CA LYS A 21 4.49 -5.35 9.76
C LYS A 21 5.01 -3.93 9.95
N GLY A 22 4.14 -2.97 10.27
CA GLY A 22 4.47 -1.56 10.47
C GLY A 22 4.94 -0.88 9.20
N ILE A 23 4.49 -1.34 8.03
CA ILE A 23 4.76 -0.71 6.73
C ILE A 23 3.73 0.41 6.50
N LEU A 24 2.47 0.15 6.84
CA LEU A 24 1.37 1.11 6.75
C LEU A 24 0.85 1.51 8.12
N GLU A 25 0.33 2.72 8.21
CA GLU A 25 -0.42 3.26 9.34
C GLU A 25 -1.88 3.43 8.93
N LEU A 26 -2.80 3.02 9.81
CA LEU A 26 -4.24 3.17 9.60
C LEU A 26 -4.81 4.24 10.51
N LYS A 27 -5.39 5.28 9.92
CA LYS A 27 -6.18 6.30 10.61
C LYS A 27 -7.66 6.10 10.32
N LYS A 28 -8.47 5.94 11.37
CA LYS A 28 -9.93 5.88 11.27
C LYS A 28 -10.47 7.28 11.49
N GLU A 29 -11.12 7.85 10.49
CA GLU A 29 -11.74 9.17 10.59
C GLU A 29 -13.26 9.06 10.44
N PRO A 30 -14.04 9.56 11.41
CA PRO A 30 -15.49 9.60 11.27
C PRO A 30 -15.87 10.62 10.19
N TRP A 31 -16.79 10.22 9.32
CA TRP A 31 -17.38 11.05 8.27
C TRP A 31 -18.90 10.89 8.33
N GLY A 32 -19.53 11.72 9.16
CA GLY A 32 -20.95 11.58 9.50
C GLY A 32 -21.23 10.21 10.09
N ASN A 33 -22.14 9.45 9.47
CA ASN A 33 -22.52 8.08 9.90
C ASN A 33 -21.57 6.98 9.38
N LYS A 34 -20.51 7.33 8.65
CA LYS A 34 -19.55 6.38 8.10
C LYS A 34 -18.18 6.59 8.73
N VAL A 35 -17.34 5.55 8.70
CA VAL A 35 -15.93 5.64 9.08
C VAL A 35 -15.07 5.49 7.83
N ILE A 36 -14.20 6.45 7.58
CA ILE A 36 -13.22 6.41 6.51
C ILE A 36 -11.92 5.79 7.07
N LEU A 37 -11.42 4.78 6.38
CA LEU A 37 -10.14 4.17 6.66
C LEU A 37 -9.09 4.84 5.77
N LYS A 38 -8.20 5.64 6.36
CA LYS A 38 -7.07 6.26 5.65
C LYS A 38 -5.80 5.50 5.97
N TYR A 39 -5.19 4.95 4.92
CA TYR A 39 -3.90 4.28 5.00
C TYR A 39 -2.80 5.28 4.62
N LYS A 40 -1.72 5.32 5.39
CA LYS A 40 -0.55 6.13 5.12
C LYS A 40 0.70 5.25 5.20
N ILE A 41 1.70 5.50 4.37
CA ILE A 41 2.99 4.84 4.51
C ILE A 41 3.71 5.37 5.76
N SER A 42 4.24 4.45 6.57
CA SER A 42 5.08 4.79 7.73
C SER A 42 6.52 5.11 7.29
N GLU A 43 7.32 5.68 8.19
CA GLU A 43 8.76 5.89 7.94
C GLU A 43 9.49 4.57 7.65
N LYS A 44 9.13 3.50 8.37
CA LYS A 44 9.67 2.15 8.13
C LYS A 44 9.30 1.65 6.73
N GLY A 45 8.05 1.89 6.30
CA GLY A 45 7.59 1.52 4.96
C GLY A 45 8.36 2.25 3.86
N VAL A 46 8.59 3.56 4.02
CA VAL A 46 9.41 4.36 3.09
C VAL A 46 10.83 3.81 3.00
N ARG A 47 11.41 3.44 4.14
CA ARG A 47 12.75 2.87 4.20
C ARG A 47 12.83 1.53 3.47
N ILE A 48 11.90 0.61 3.71
CA ILE A 48 11.84 -0.68 3.00
C ILE A 48 11.67 -0.46 1.49
N MET A 49 10.85 0.52 1.09
CA MET A 49 10.66 0.80 -0.32
C MET A 49 11.97 1.20 -1.00
N LYS A 50 12.75 2.08 -0.36
CA LYS A 50 14.05 2.55 -0.88
C LYS A 50 15.16 1.51 -0.81
N GLU A 51 15.26 0.76 0.28
CA GLU A 51 16.38 -0.16 0.50
C GLU A 51 16.16 -1.54 -0.13
N VAL A 52 14.90 -1.92 -0.42
CA VAL A 52 14.57 -3.28 -0.90
C VAL A 52 13.84 -3.25 -2.24
N LEU A 53 12.75 -2.47 -2.36
CA LEU A 53 11.94 -2.47 -3.57
C LEU A 53 12.63 -1.76 -4.73
N ASP A 54 13.20 -0.57 -4.52
CA ASP A 54 13.93 0.16 -5.56
C ASP A 54 15.05 -0.70 -6.20
N PRO A 55 15.99 -1.30 -5.44
CA PRO A 55 17.03 -2.14 -6.04
C PRO A 55 16.46 -3.43 -6.65
N TYR A 56 15.37 -3.98 -6.10
CA TYR A 56 14.70 -5.13 -6.71
C TYR A 56 14.14 -4.78 -8.09
N GLU A 57 13.50 -3.62 -8.26
CA GLU A 57 12.97 -3.15 -9.55
C GLU A 57 14.08 -2.74 -10.53
N GLU A 58 15.28 -2.39 -10.05
CA GLU A 58 16.46 -2.23 -10.92
C GLU A 58 16.93 -3.57 -11.50
N ILE A 59 16.90 -4.64 -10.70
CA ILE A 59 17.33 -5.99 -11.12
C ILE A 59 16.24 -6.67 -11.98
N PHE A 60 14.97 -6.51 -11.60
CA PHE A 60 13.81 -7.11 -12.24
C PHE A 60 12.82 -6.03 -12.68
N PRO A 61 13.14 -5.27 -13.73
CA PRO A 61 12.27 -4.20 -14.19
C PRO A 61 10.95 -4.77 -14.69
N ARG A 62 9.85 -4.34 -14.08
CA ARG A 62 8.51 -4.54 -14.65
C ARG A 62 8.31 -3.46 -15.71
N GLY A 63 8.29 -3.81 -16.99
CA GLY A 63 7.97 -2.86 -18.08
C GLY A 63 6.54 -2.29 -17.92
N ASP A 64 6.15 -1.14 -18.49
CA ASP A 64 6.83 -0.12 -19.28
C ASP A 64 6.81 1.20 -18.47
N LYS A 65 7.93 1.93 -18.38
CA LYS A 65 7.94 3.28 -17.77
C LYS A 65 7.19 4.32 -18.64
N ASN A 66 6.62 3.89 -19.78
CA ASN A 66 5.80 4.67 -20.70
C ASN A 66 4.50 3.93 -21.09
N GLU A 67 3.48 3.98 -20.24
CA GLU A 67 2.11 4.16 -20.76
C GLU A 67 1.60 5.47 -20.15
N LYS A 68 1.63 6.51 -21.00
CA LYS A 68 1.12 7.85 -20.72
C LYS A 68 -0.40 7.87 -20.63
#